data_AF-A0AAX3X154-F1
#
_entry.id   AF-A0AAX3X154-F1
#
_cell.length_a   1.000
_cell.length_b   1.000
_cell.length_c   1.000
_cell.angle_alpha   90.00
_cell.angle_beta   90.00
_cell.angle_gamma   90.00
#
_symmetry.space_group_name_H-M   'P 1'
#
loop_
_entity.id
_entity.type
_entity.pdbx_description
1 polymer ?
#
loop_
_entity_poly.entity_id
_entity_poly.type
_entity_poly.pdbx_seq_one_letter_code
_entity_poly.pdbx_strand_id
1 'polypeptide(L)'
;MKKILFVFLFSVLVVGAAFIIYVKSNPPLTISAYTSLKDNPTVKIIELENKGLQEIQLQQVLINDKIPEKIELVVSKSAPFEAEMEMENDPNITFYKLGQITIFPSQFIDRQGLGKQPQHYAVRMEAADMKTITVKYTYLKIPFTLKAALQTNKK
;
A
#
# COMPACT_ATOMS: atom_id res chain seq x y z
N MET A 1 -43.77 -15.61 -9.14
CA MET A 1 -42.39 -16.13 -8.98
C MET A 1 -41.39 -15.47 -9.94
N LYS A 2 -41.55 -15.54 -11.27
CA LYS A 2 -40.59 -14.96 -12.24
C LYS A 2 -40.30 -13.45 -12.09
N LYS A 3 -41.34 -12.64 -11.81
CA LYS A 3 -41.19 -11.18 -11.62
C LYS A 3 -40.42 -10.84 -10.34
N ILE A 4 -40.65 -11.58 -9.25
CA ILE A 4 -39.95 -11.38 -7.96
C ILE A 4 -38.48 -11.77 -8.10
N LEU A 5 -38.19 -12.89 -8.76
CA LEU A 5 -36.82 -13.31 -9.05
C LEU A 5 -36.09 -12.28 -9.93
N PHE A 6 -36.76 -11.72 -10.93
CA PHE A 6 -36.21 -10.67 -11.79
C PHE A 6 -35.89 -9.40 -10.99
N VAL A 7 -36.82 -8.92 -10.14
CA VAL A 7 -36.59 -7.75 -9.28
C VAL A 7 -35.42 -7.98 -8.33
N PHE A 8 -35.32 -9.18 -7.76
CA PHE A 8 -34.21 -9.53 -6.87
C PHE A 8 -32.86 -9.53 -7.62
N LEU A 9 -32.78 -10.20 -8.77
CA LEU A 9 -31.57 -10.22 -9.61
C LEU A 9 -31.17 -8.81 -10.05
N PHE A 10 -32.14 -8.00 -10.47
CA PHE A 10 -31.89 -6.62 -10.88
C PHE A 10 -31.40 -5.78 -9.70
N SER A 11 -31.98 -5.93 -8.51
CA SER A 11 -31.52 -5.24 -7.30
C SER A 11 -30.09 -5.60 -6.94
N VAL A 12 -29.72 -6.89 -6.97
CA VAL A 12 -28.34 -7.34 -6.72
C VAL A 12 -27.37 -6.73 -7.74
N LEU A 13 -27.75 -6.66 -9.01
CA LEU A 13 -26.92 -6.03 -10.05
C LEU A 13 -26.75 -4.53 -9.82
N VAL A 14 -27.81 -3.80 -9.45
CA VAL A 14 -27.74 -2.36 -9.16
C VAL A 14 -26.86 -2.09 -7.94
N VAL A 15 -27.02 -2.85 -6.85
CA VAL A 15 -26.17 -2.73 -5.65
C VAL A 15 -24.72 -3.07 -5.98
N GLY A 16 -24.49 -4.15 -6.75
CA GLY A 16 -23.16 -4.53 -7.20
C GLY A 16 -22.49 -3.44 -8.04
N ALA A 17 -23.21 -2.86 -9.00
CA ALA A 17 -22.70 -1.76 -9.83
C ALA A 17 -22.37 -0.52 -8.98
N ALA A 18 -23.27 -0.13 -8.07
CA ALA A 18 -23.05 0.98 -7.15
C ALA A 18 -21.82 0.75 -6.25
N PHE A 19 -21.65 -0.48 -5.75
CA PHE A 19 -20.49 -0.87 -4.94
C PHE A 19 -19.18 -0.78 -5.74
N ILE A 20 -19.15 -1.29 -6.97
CA ILE A 20 -17.95 -1.20 -7.83
C ILE A 20 -17.59 0.27 -8.12
N ILE A 21 -18.58 1.12 -8.39
CA ILE A 21 -18.37 2.56 -8.56
C ILE A 21 -17.76 3.17 -7.29
N TYR A 22 -18.36 2.88 -6.13
CA TYR A 22 -17.87 3.37 -4.85
C TYR A 22 -16.40 3.00 -4.59
N VAL A 23 -16.02 1.73 -4.80
CA VAL A 23 -14.65 1.27 -4.60
C VAL A 23 -13.68 1.92 -5.60
N LYS A 24 -14.10 2.13 -6.86
CA LYS A 24 -13.27 2.84 -7.85
C LYS A 24 -13.07 4.31 -7.54
N SER A 25 -14.09 4.97 -6.99
CA SER A 25 -14.04 6.38 -6.58
C SER A 25 -13.30 6.59 -5.26
N ASN A 26 -13.13 5.54 -4.44
CA ASN A 26 -12.41 5.59 -3.16
C ASN A 26 -11.32 4.50 -3.12
N PRO A 27 -10.22 4.66 -3.89
CA PRO A 27 -9.15 3.69 -3.90
C PRO A 27 -8.59 3.44 -2.49
N PRO A 28 -8.43 2.18 -2.06
CA PRO A 28 -8.16 1.86 -0.66
C PRO A 28 -6.70 2.04 -0.24
N LEU A 29 -5.76 2.18 -1.17
CA LEU A 29 -4.34 2.36 -0.86
C LEU A 29 -3.98 3.84 -0.79
N THR A 30 -3.36 4.27 0.30
CA THR A 30 -2.84 5.64 0.48
C THR A 30 -1.37 5.63 0.86
N ILE A 31 -0.66 6.71 0.56
CA ILE A 31 0.69 6.97 1.10
C ILE A 31 0.50 7.73 2.42
N SER A 32 0.99 7.19 3.53
CA SER A 32 0.89 7.83 4.85
C SER A 32 2.16 8.58 5.25
N ALA A 33 3.32 8.11 4.82
CA ALA A 33 4.61 8.74 5.10
C ALA A 33 5.64 8.50 3.98
N TYR A 34 6.64 9.37 3.91
CA TYR A 34 7.79 9.26 3.03
C TYR A 34 9.05 9.69 3.78
N THR A 35 10.08 8.86 3.73
CA THR A 35 11.35 9.08 4.42
C THR A 35 12.51 8.48 3.62
N SER A 36 13.73 8.74 4.07
CA SER A 36 14.95 8.12 3.56
C SER A 36 15.67 7.39 4.68
N LEU A 37 16.46 6.37 4.34
CA LEU A 37 17.30 5.69 5.31
C LEU A 37 18.36 6.66 5.84
N LYS A 38 18.60 6.65 7.15
CA LYS A 38 19.53 7.57 7.82
C LYS A 38 20.94 7.53 7.22
N ASP A 39 21.49 6.32 7.11
CA ASP A 39 22.88 6.11 6.64
C ASP A 39 22.99 6.09 5.12
N ASN A 40 21.86 6.05 4.41
CA ASN A 40 21.84 6.08 2.95
C ASN A 40 20.61 6.84 2.42
N PRO A 41 20.72 8.17 2.21
CA PRO A 41 19.60 8.98 1.75
C PRO A 41 19.15 8.66 0.32
N THR A 42 19.89 7.86 -0.46
CA THR A 42 19.42 7.38 -1.77
C THR A 42 18.36 6.29 -1.61
N VAL A 43 18.33 5.60 -0.46
CA VAL A 43 17.30 4.61 -0.14
C VAL A 43 16.07 5.33 0.37
N LYS A 44 14.98 5.21 -0.37
CA LYS A 44 13.67 5.80 -0.07
C LYS A 44 12.74 4.76 0.52
N ILE A 45 11.95 5.18 1.50
CA ILE A 45 10.93 4.38 2.17
C ILE A 45 9.60 5.13 2.06
N ILE A 46 8.58 4.47 1.53
CA ILE A 46 7.24 5.03 1.39
C ILE A 46 6.27 4.14 2.13
N GLU A 47 5.70 4.65 3.22
CA GLU A 47 4.71 3.94 3.99
C GLU A 47 3.37 3.93 3.24
N LEU A 48 2.82 2.73 3.11
CA LEU A 48 1.58 2.44 2.42
C LEU A 48 0.56 1.97 3.44
N GLU A 49 -0.62 2.56 3.39
CA GLU A 49 -1.70 2.21 4.28
C GLU A 49 -2.91 1.72 3.48
N ASN A 50 -3.41 0.55 3.85
CA ASN A 50 -4.65 0.01 3.31
C ASN A 50 -5.83 0.50 4.18
N LYS A 51 -6.61 1.43 3.64
CA LYS A 51 -7.86 1.95 4.23
C LYS A 51 -9.10 1.18 3.81
N GLY A 52 -8.94 0.12 3.01
CA GLY A 52 -10.03 -0.75 2.57
C GLY A 52 -10.54 -1.70 3.65
N LEU A 53 -11.44 -2.60 3.26
CA LEU A 53 -11.99 -3.66 4.11
C LEU A 53 -11.33 -5.03 3.86
N GLN A 54 -10.47 -5.12 2.84
CA GLN A 54 -9.87 -6.36 2.36
C GLN A 54 -8.39 -6.14 2.06
N GLU A 55 -7.65 -7.23 1.95
CA GLU A 55 -6.22 -7.20 1.65
C GLU A 55 -5.92 -6.61 0.27
N ILE A 56 -4.76 -5.95 0.18
CA ILE A 56 -4.22 -5.42 -1.08
C ILE A 56 -3.00 -6.22 -1.49
N GLN A 57 -2.92 -6.60 -2.76
CA GLN A 57 -1.71 -7.20 -3.33
C GLN A 57 -1.00 -6.20 -4.22
N LEU A 58 0.23 -5.84 -3.82
CA LEU A 58 1.11 -5.01 -4.66
C LEU A 58 1.55 -5.80 -5.88
N GLN A 59 1.46 -5.17 -7.06
CA GLN A 59 1.84 -5.78 -8.33
C GLN A 59 3.13 -5.19 -8.87
N GLN A 60 3.24 -3.86 -8.86
CA GLN A 60 4.37 -3.15 -9.43
C GLN A 60 4.50 -1.77 -8.79
N VAL A 61 5.72 -1.28 -8.69
CA VAL A 61 6.00 0.11 -8.37
C VAL A 61 6.90 0.68 -9.44
N LEU A 62 6.61 1.93 -9.83
CA LEU A 62 7.40 2.69 -10.78
C LEU A 62 7.86 3.98 -10.11
N ILE A 63 9.09 4.36 -10.40
CA ILE A 63 9.73 5.59 -9.93
C ILE A 63 10.10 6.42 -11.14
N ASN A 64 9.60 7.65 -11.20
CA ASN A 64 9.74 8.48 -12.40
C ASN A 64 9.33 7.70 -13.67
N ASP A 65 8.23 6.95 -13.57
CA ASP A 65 7.67 6.08 -14.62
C ASP A 65 8.59 4.91 -15.09
N LYS A 66 9.64 4.57 -14.32
CA LYS A 66 10.55 3.42 -14.59
C LYS A 66 10.50 2.37 -13.48
N ILE A 67 10.77 1.12 -13.83
CA ILE A 67 10.92 0.03 -12.84
C ILE A 67 12.27 0.22 -12.13
N PRO A 68 12.31 0.34 -10.79
CA PRO A 68 13.57 0.42 -10.05
C PRO A 68 14.33 -0.91 -10.11
N GLU A 69 15.66 -0.86 -10.02
CA GLU A 69 16.51 -2.08 -10.02
C GLU A 69 16.20 -3.00 -8.85
N LYS A 70 16.01 -2.41 -7.67
CA LYS A 70 15.66 -3.12 -6.45
C LYS A 70 14.49 -2.45 -5.76
N ILE A 71 13.48 -3.27 -5.44
CA ILE A 71 12.36 -2.85 -4.60
C ILE A 71 11.89 -3.99 -3.71
N GLU A 72 11.62 -3.65 -2.45
CA GLU A 72 11.17 -4.58 -1.42
C GLU A 72 9.94 -4.01 -0.73
N LEU A 73 8.98 -4.88 -0.39
CA LEU A 73 7.94 -4.57 0.59
C LEU A 73 8.54 -4.82 1.98
N VAL A 74 8.56 -3.78 2.79
CA VAL A 74 9.05 -3.79 4.16
C VAL A 74 7.84 -3.87 5.09
N VAL A 75 7.90 -4.78 6.04
CA VAL A 75 6.91 -4.92 7.10
C VAL A 75 7.57 -4.68 8.44
N SER A 76 7.05 -3.73 9.21
CA SER A 76 7.41 -3.54 10.62
C SER A 76 6.32 -4.11 11.51
N LYS A 77 6.70 -4.85 12.54
CA LYS A 77 5.82 -5.34 13.62
C LYS A 77 5.81 -4.41 14.84
N SER A 78 6.58 -3.33 14.82
CA SER A 78 6.76 -2.42 15.95
C SER A 78 6.37 -1.00 15.55
N ALA A 79 7.34 -0.16 15.21
CA ALA A 79 7.17 1.27 14.98
C ALA A 79 6.79 1.60 13.52
N PRO A 80 6.10 2.75 13.28
CA PRO A 80 5.91 3.33 11.96
C PRO A 80 7.24 3.76 11.34
N PHE A 81 7.25 4.01 10.03
CA PHE A 81 8.46 4.42 9.32
C PHE A 81 8.68 5.92 9.45
N GLU A 82 9.44 6.32 10.48
CA GLU A 82 9.77 7.72 10.78
C GLU A 82 10.97 8.25 9.97
N ALA A 83 11.21 9.56 10.10
CA ALA A 83 12.40 10.22 9.55
C ALA A 83 13.68 9.54 10.07
N GLU A 84 14.60 9.17 9.17
CA GLU A 84 15.94 8.68 9.54
C GLU A 84 15.94 7.39 10.37
N MET A 85 15.08 6.42 10.01
CA MET A 85 15.07 5.10 10.65
C MET A 85 16.31 4.26 10.29
N GLU A 86 16.91 3.64 11.29
CA GLU A 86 17.84 2.51 11.12
C GLU A 86 17.02 1.23 10.98
N MET A 87 16.99 0.66 9.77
CA MET A 87 16.24 -0.58 9.49
C MET A 87 17.11 -1.84 9.54
N GLU A 88 18.41 -1.66 9.32
CA GLU A 88 19.32 -2.79 9.21
C GLU A 88 19.50 -3.41 10.58
N ASN A 89 19.20 -4.72 10.67
CA ASN A 89 19.26 -5.55 11.89
C ASN A 89 18.10 -5.39 12.90
N ASP A 90 17.00 -4.69 12.58
CA ASP A 90 15.82 -4.72 13.45
C ASP A 90 15.06 -6.07 13.30
N PRO A 91 14.95 -6.89 14.37
CA PRO A 91 14.24 -8.17 14.31
C PRO A 91 12.72 -8.04 14.06
N ASN A 92 12.15 -6.84 14.20
CA ASN A 92 10.75 -6.55 13.93
C ASN A 92 10.50 -6.14 12.48
N ILE A 93 11.55 -5.94 11.69
CA ILE A 93 11.47 -5.57 10.28
C ILE A 93 11.74 -6.80 9.42
N THR A 94 10.90 -7.00 8.41
CA THR A 94 11.09 -8.08 7.44
C THR A 94 10.90 -7.55 6.02
N PHE A 95 11.74 -8.03 5.10
CA PHE A 95 11.76 -7.63 3.70
C PHE A 95 11.18 -8.74 2.83
N TYR A 96 10.31 -8.36 1.91
CA TYR A 96 9.62 -9.27 0.99
C TYR A 96 9.73 -8.77 -0.44
N LYS A 97 9.66 -9.67 -1.41
CA LYS A 97 9.42 -9.27 -2.80
C LYS A 97 8.00 -8.70 -2.93
N LEU A 98 7.79 -7.80 -3.88
CA LEU A 98 6.44 -7.35 -4.21
C LEU A 98 5.54 -8.56 -4.55
N GLY A 99 4.31 -8.55 -4.04
CA GLY A 99 3.32 -9.60 -4.28
C GLY A 99 3.50 -10.88 -3.46
N GLN A 100 4.61 -11.05 -2.74
CA GLN A 100 4.85 -12.21 -1.87
C GLN A 100 3.90 -12.26 -0.68
N ILE A 101 3.54 -11.09 -0.15
CA ILE A 101 2.54 -10.92 0.90
C ILE A 101 1.58 -9.80 0.52
N THR A 102 0.48 -9.72 1.26
CA THR A 102 -0.52 -8.67 1.12
C THR A 102 -0.38 -7.59 2.19
N ILE A 103 -0.93 -6.40 1.90
CA ILE A 103 -1.08 -5.30 2.86
C ILE A 103 -2.42 -5.44 3.54
N PHE A 104 -2.40 -5.74 4.84
CA PHE A 104 -3.61 -5.94 5.63
C PHE A 104 -4.31 -4.60 5.92
N PRO A 105 -5.66 -4.57 6.00
CA PRO A 105 -6.39 -3.36 6.34
C PRO A 105 -5.97 -2.76 7.68
N SER A 106 -5.54 -1.51 7.66
CA SER A 106 -5.04 -0.78 8.82
C SER A 106 -6.01 -0.71 10.00
N GLN A 107 -7.31 -0.61 9.72
CA GLN A 107 -8.38 -0.54 10.72
C GLN A 107 -8.57 -1.85 11.52
N PHE A 108 -8.06 -2.98 11.01
CA PHE A 108 -8.16 -4.29 11.68
C PHE A 108 -6.85 -4.70 12.35
N ILE A 109 -5.82 -3.85 12.32
CA ILE A 109 -4.55 -4.10 13.00
C ILE A 109 -4.70 -3.70 14.47
N ASP A 110 -4.50 -4.67 15.36
CA ASP A 110 -4.35 -4.37 16.80
C ASP A 110 -2.96 -3.77 17.05
N ARG A 111 -2.96 -2.45 17.28
CA ARG A 111 -1.77 -1.63 17.56
C ARG A 111 -1.14 -1.91 18.93
N GLN A 112 -1.84 -2.61 19.82
CA GLN A 112 -1.31 -3.01 21.12
C GLN A 112 -0.46 -4.30 21.02
N GLY A 113 -0.64 -5.08 19.96
CA GLY A 113 0.07 -6.32 19.66
C GLY A 113 1.46 -6.13 19.04
N LEU A 114 2.29 -5.22 19.58
CA LEU A 114 3.65 -4.96 19.08
C LEU A 114 4.50 -6.24 19.07
N GLY A 115 5.27 -6.44 18.00
CA GLY A 115 6.16 -7.58 17.76
C GLY A 115 5.46 -8.88 17.34
N LYS A 116 4.13 -8.98 17.49
CA LYS A 116 3.37 -10.23 17.23
C LYS A 116 2.88 -10.33 15.80
N GLN A 117 2.43 -9.22 15.22
CA GLN A 117 1.82 -9.17 13.90
C GLN A 117 2.32 -7.95 13.10
N PRO A 118 2.19 -7.95 11.77
CA PRO A 118 2.45 -6.77 10.95
C PRO A 118 1.68 -5.54 11.45
N GLN A 119 2.39 -4.43 11.62
CA GLN A 119 1.84 -3.15 12.06
C GLN A 119 1.91 -2.11 10.94
N HIS A 120 3.04 -2.06 10.23
CA HIS A 120 3.29 -1.06 9.20
C HIS A 120 3.84 -1.70 7.93
N TYR A 121 3.47 -1.14 6.79
CA TYR A 121 3.89 -1.60 5.47
C TYR A 121 4.50 -0.45 4.71
N ALA A 122 5.65 -0.67 4.10
CA ALA A 122 6.29 0.31 3.24
C ALA A 122 6.93 -0.33 2.02
N VAL A 123 7.19 0.45 1.00
CA VAL A 123 8.07 0.05 -0.10
C VAL A 123 9.42 0.72 0.07
N ARG A 124 10.49 -0.07 0.02
CA ARG A 124 11.89 0.37 0.07
C ARG A 124 12.51 0.23 -1.30
N MET A 125 13.21 1.25 -1.76
CA MET A 125 13.91 1.24 -3.04
C MET A 125 15.08 2.22 -3.04
N GLU A 126 16.01 2.01 -3.96
CA GLU A 126 17.06 3.00 -4.24
C GLU A 126 16.58 3.97 -5.33
N ALA A 127 16.53 5.26 -5.00
CA ALA A 127 16.10 6.33 -5.88
C ALA A 127 16.64 7.68 -5.39
N ALA A 128 17.83 8.08 -5.86
CA ALA A 128 18.44 9.37 -5.50
C ALA A 128 17.53 10.57 -5.83
N ASP A 129 16.98 10.61 -7.05
CA ASP A 129 16.13 11.70 -7.54
C ASP A 129 14.69 11.26 -7.74
N MET A 130 13.96 11.08 -6.65
CA MET A 130 12.58 10.61 -6.69
C MET A 130 11.60 11.78 -6.82
N LYS A 131 10.92 11.91 -7.98
CA LYS A 131 9.90 12.95 -8.22
C LYS A 131 8.49 12.39 -8.21
N THR A 132 8.30 11.20 -8.76
CA THR A 132 6.99 10.55 -8.81
C THR A 132 7.10 9.09 -8.41
N ILE A 133 6.05 8.59 -7.76
CA ILE A 133 5.80 7.17 -7.56
C ILE A 133 4.48 6.79 -8.20
N THR A 134 4.48 5.63 -8.83
CA THR A 134 3.26 4.94 -9.26
C THR A 134 3.23 3.55 -8.64
N VAL A 135 2.26 3.28 -7.77
CA VAL A 135 2.01 1.96 -7.18
C VAL A 135 0.82 1.33 -7.89
N LYS A 136 1.05 0.20 -8.57
CA LYS A 136 0.00 -0.64 -9.14
C LYS A 136 -0.30 -1.79 -8.19
N TYR A 137 -1.58 -1.99 -7.92
CA TYR A 137 -2.04 -2.99 -6.97
C TYR A 137 -3.39 -3.56 -7.38
N THR A 138 -3.76 -4.69 -6.77
CA THR A 138 -5.09 -5.28 -6.89
C THR A 138 -5.80 -5.23 -5.55
N TYR A 139 -7.09 -4.91 -5.60
CA TYR A 139 -8.01 -4.95 -4.47
C TYR A 139 -9.33 -5.56 -4.95
N LEU A 140 -9.82 -6.60 -4.28
CA LEU A 140 -10.99 -7.36 -4.73
C LEU A 140 -10.90 -7.84 -6.20
N LYS A 141 -9.68 -8.20 -6.64
CA LYS A 141 -9.35 -8.56 -8.04
C LYS A 141 -9.53 -7.43 -9.07
N ILE A 142 -9.78 -6.20 -8.63
CA ILE A 142 -9.86 -5.02 -9.47
C ILE A 142 -8.48 -4.35 -9.48
N PRO A 143 -7.93 -3.99 -10.65
CA PRO A 143 -6.66 -3.29 -10.74
C PRO A 143 -6.82 -1.80 -10.41
N PHE A 144 -5.87 -1.29 -9.63
CA PHE A 144 -5.78 0.12 -9.25
C PHE A 144 -4.39 0.68 -9.50
N THR A 145 -4.32 2.00 -9.63
CA THR A 145 -3.08 2.76 -9.75
C THR A 145 -3.13 3.93 -8.77
N LEU A 146 -2.18 3.97 -7.85
CA LEU A 146 -1.91 5.14 -7.01
C LEU A 146 -0.71 5.88 -7.61
N LYS A 147 -0.91 7.13 -8.04
CA LYS A 147 0.18 7.99 -8.53
C LYS A 147 0.31 9.19 -7.61
N ALA A 148 1.52 9.47 -7.16
CA ALA A 148 1.81 10.62 -6.32
C ALA A 148 3.07 11.33 -6.82
N ALA A 149 3.03 12.67 -6.81
CA ALA A 149 4.21 13.51 -6.95
C ALA A 149 4.78 13.75 -5.54
N LEU A 150 6.06 13.44 -5.35
CA LEU A 150 6.75 13.69 -4.10
C LEU A 150 7.42 15.05 -4.20
N GLN A 151 6.86 16.05 -3.53
CA GLN A 151 7.52 17.35 -3.42
C GLN A 151 8.65 17.24 -2.41
N THR A 152 9.86 17.58 -2.83
CA THR A 152 10.96 17.87 -1.92
C THR A 152 10.57 19.15 -1.19
N ASN A 153 10.12 19.05 0.07
CA ASN A 153 10.12 20.21 0.95
C ASN A 153 11.58 20.61 1.15
N LYS A 154 12.09 21.50 0.29
CA LYS A 154 13.26 22.30 0.60
C LYS A 154 12.87 23.20 1.77
N LYS A 155 13.28 22.84 2.97
CA LYS A 155 13.49 23.83 4.03
C LYS A 155 14.81 24.54 3.77
#